data_AF-A0A942MF95-F1
#
_entry.id   AF-A0A942MF95-F1
#
_cell.length_a   1.000
_cell.length_b   1.000
_cell.length_c   1.000
_cell.angle_alpha   90.00
_cell.angle_beta   90.00
_cell.angle_gamma   90.00
#
_symmetry.space_group_name_H-M   'P 1'
#
loop_
_entity.id
_entity.type
_entity.pdbx_description
1 polymer ?
#
loop_
_entity_poly.entity_id
_entity_poly.type
_entity_poly.pdbx_seq_one_letter_code
_entity_poly.pdbx_strand_id
1 'polypeptide(L)'
;MNQIGAIIQSAQKLLPAEVYNEFIKQLGTSETFEASPAGAILIGVHILEYLDFPRYIDELLGEEHTTIEQLRHHYHNRPVFVKPMIPSTGIILCLMVADMIARPRNITPAYKFEEMAQKWQTAPLLGIEPSLLNDDRIGRAMSDIGAETKTMEDVLFYLLTNAGKKASIPLNKFMLDTTLLELDGKFKDVAKVVPGRGKNSFAQLIVSLVVASGSRLPVGFGVLAGNTNDATTLPDAYKTVNRIADDGAVEFLMDRIYPTPSNILFLKEHEDERMVYWVSPLKMGLSMKRVHELIDEAYRENKWDSIIYRSTKESKAKIAPPLTAFETTWTLTEKIKPDLEPEQKRRPNGSIKTIEIEVRCVFYRHEIQAEKQMEKRKHDKEQLEKALQEFCAKLNKRRYHELEYCQKKLSEQLNTFSSVKKFVQCDLCQADNGSISLTWSWHEAALEEETKYDGIFALLTNYTPKQVNSNQLISKYRSRDEVEVDFKQMRGLLDLERVLYQRPERIDCYIFLKVIAFFVLAFLRSYAAKEGVKATEKEIQESMGDMLLVEGRILPLEMKSYAIARDTKLNQLYRKVFSLPEPQLFIKVLNETEISQVEEYVQKWYETWIQKHQAPQ
;
A
#
# COMPACT_ATOMS: atom_id res chain seq x y z
N MET A 1 21.08 -17.21 -35.37
CA MET A 1 21.86 -17.48 -36.60
C MET A 1 22.53 -16.23 -37.17
N ASN A 2 21.83 -15.10 -37.33
CA ASN A 2 22.45 -13.87 -37.87
C ASN A 2 23.61 -13.30 -37.01
N GLN A 3 23.50 -13.33 -35.67
CA GLN A 3 24.59 -12.88 -34.77
C GLN A 3 25.88 -13.68 -34.97
N ILE A 4 25.79 -15.01 -34.99
CA ILE A 4 26.95 -15.90 -35.15
C ILE A 4 27.62 -15.66 -36.51
N GLY A 5 26.83 -15.44 -37.57
CA GLY A 5 27.37 -15.12 -38.90
C GLY A 5 28.20 -13.83 -38.92
N ALA A 6 27.70 -12.75 -38.29
CA ALA A 6 28.44 -11.49 -38.19
C ALA A 6 29.73 -11.63 -37.37
N ILE A 7 29.68 -12.36 -36.25
CA ILE A 7 30.85 -12.66 -35.42
C ILE A 7 31.92 -13.42 -36.19
N ILE A 8 31.53 -14.42 -36.98
CA ILE A 8 32.46 -15.21 -37.81
C ILE A 8 33.15 -14.29 -38.83
N GLN A 9 32.41 -13.38 -39.47
CA GLN A 9 32.97 -12.45 -40.46
C GLN A 9 33.98 -11.47 -39.84
N SER A 10 33.64 -10.83 -38.72
CA SER A 10 34.59 -9.95 -38.00
C SER A 10 35.76 -10.74 -37.42
N ALA A 11 35.47 -11.92 -36.86
CA ALA A 11 36.33 -13.07 -36.62
C ALA A 11 37.52 -13.17 -37.57
N GLN A 12 37.14 -13.48 -38.81
CA GLN A 12 38.02 -13.78 -39.92
C GLN A 12 38.82 -12.55 -40.39
N LYS A 13 38.29 -11.34 -40.21
CA LYS A 13 38.94 -10.09 -40.57
C LYS A 13 40.02 -9.66 -39.57
N LEU A 14 39.80 -9.90 -38.27
CA LEU A 14 40.61 -9.32 -37.20
C LEU A 14 41.61 -10.30 -36.57
N LEU A 15 41.39 -11.62 -36.68
CA LEU A 15 42.24 -12.62 -36.04
C LEU A 15 43.19 -13.31 -37.03
N PRO A 16 44.45 -13.63 -36.61
CA PRO A 16 45.31 -14.54 -37.38
C PRO A 16 44.71 -15.93 -37.53
N ALA A 17 45.08 -16.66 -38.59
CA ALA A 17 44.47 -17.95 -38.95
C ALA A 17 44.53 -19.02 -37.84
N GLU A 18 45.62 -19.07 -37.08
CA GLU A 18 45.80 -20.02 -35.97
C GLU A 18 44.85 -19.71 -34.81
N VAL A 19 44.74 -18.42 -34.45
CA VAL A 19 43.86 -17.92 -33.37
C VAL A 19 42.39 -18.01 -33.77
N TYR A 20 42.07 -17.74 -35.04
CA TYR A 20 40.72 -17.86 -35.57
C TYR A 20 40.16 -19.29 -35.45
N ASN A 21 40.97 -20.31 -35.75
CA ASN A 21 40.55 -21.70 -35.63
C ASN A 21 40.27 -22.10 -34.17
N GLU A 22 41.03 -21.56 -33.23
CA GLU A 22 40.78 -21.74 -31.79
C GLU A 22 39.51 -21.02 -31.35
N PHE A 23 39.32 -19.78 -31.79
CA PHE A 23 38.14 -18.96 -31.53
C PHE A 23 36.85 -19.67 -31.98
N ILE A 24 36.82 -20.19 -33.22
CA ILE A 24 35.63 -20.87 -33.77
C ILE A 24 35.26 -22.13 -32.98
N LYS A 25 36.24 -22.85 -32.41
CA LYS A 25 35.96 -24.03 -31.57
C LYS A 25 35.29 -23.68 -30.24
N GLN A 26 35.54 -22.47 -29.74
CA GLN A 26 34.97 -21.95 -28.50
C GLN A 26 33.64 -21.20 -28.75
N LEU A 27 33.31 -20.93 -30.02
CA LEU A 27 32.13 -20.15 -30.39
C LEU A 27 30.85 -20.90 -30.06
N GLY A 28 30.08 -20.35 -29.14
CA GLY A 28 28.83 -20.96 -28.68
C GLY A 28 27.98 -19.97 -27.90
N THR A 29 26.81 -20.40 -27.44
CA THR A 29 25.96 -19.64 -26.54
C THR A 29 26.06 -20.23 -25.14
N SER A 30 26.06 -19.38 -24.11
CA SER A 30 25.99 -19.84 -22.72
C SER A 30 24.76 -20.70 -22.49
N GLU A 31 24.90 -21.76 -21.69
CA GLU A 31 23.78 -22.61 -21.29
C GLU A 31 22.87 -21.91 -20.26
N THR A 32 23.41 -20.94 -19.52
CA THR A 32 22.67 -20.13 -18.55
C THR A 32 22.13 -18.86 -19.20
N PHE A 33 20.85 -18.63 -18.99
CA PHE A 33 20.14 -17.41 -19.34
C PHE A 33 19.66 -16.74 -18.06
N GLU A 34 19.97 -15.46 -17.90
CA GLU A 34 19.46 -14.64 -16.82
C GLU A 34 18.26 -13.85 -17.29
N ALA A 35 17.32 -13.63 -16.40
CA ALA A 35 16.15 -12.84 -16.71
C ALA A 35 16.59 -11.35 -16.85
N SER A 36 16.15 -10.66 -17.92
CA SER A 36 16.48 -9.24 -18.14
C SER A 36 15.33 -8.30 -17.73
N PRO A 37 15.57 -7.33 -16.82
CA PRO A 37 14.52 -6.40 -16.37
C PRO A 37 14.05 -5.43 -17.46
N ALA A 38 14.77 -5.33 -18.58
CA ALA A 38 14.49 -4.41 -19.68
C ALA A 38 13.05 -4.56 -20.24
N GLY A 39 12.59 -5.79 -20.43
CA GLY A 39 11.26 -6.05 -20.97
C GLY A 39 10.13 -5.55 -20.05
N ALA A 40 10.30 -5.72 -18.73
CA ALA A 40 9.30 -5.31 -17.74
C ALA A 40 9.17 -3.78 -17.68
N ILE A 41 10.30 -3.07 -17.66
CA ILE A 41 10.34 -1.59 -17.66
C ILE A 41 9.69 -1.03 -18.93
N LEU A 42 10.01 -1.61 -20.08
CA LEU A 42 9.45 -1.20 -21.37
C LEU A 42 7.93 -1.35 -21.42
N ILE A 43 7.39 -2.47 -20.95
CA ILE A 43 5.94 -2.67 -20.83
C ILE A 43 5.34 -1.60 -19.91
N GLY A 44 5.95 -1.35 -18.75
CA GLY A 44 5.49 -0.34 -17.79
C GLY A 44 5.43 1.07 -18.40
N VAL A 45 6.46 1.48 -19.12
CA VAL A 45 6.53 2.78 -19.81
C VAL A 45 5.42 2.92 -20.84
N HIS A 46 5.18 1.90 -21.67
CA HIS A 46 4.13 1.95 -22.67
C HIS A 46 2.71 1.95 -22.06
N ILE A 47 2.49 1.24 -20.96
CA ILE A 47 1.22 1.31 -20.22
C ILE A 47 0.98 2.73 -19.68
N LEU A 48 2.03 3.40 -19.18
CA LEU A 48 1.95 4.77 -18.69
C LEU A 48 1.74 5.79 -19.82
N GLU A 49 2.39 5.62 -20.97
CA GLU A 49 2.11 6.40 -22.19
C GLU A 49 0.66 6.20 -22.65
N TYR A 50 0.15 4.96 -22.64
CA TYR A 50 -1.25 4.68 -22.98
C TYR A 50 -2.24 5.38 -22.05
N LEU A 51 -1.86 5.63 -20.79
CA LEU A 51 -2.65 6.40 -19.82
C LEU A 51 -2.40 7.92 -19.92
N ASP A 52 -1.58 8.37 -20.87
CA ASP A 52 -1.14 9.76 -21.06
C ASP A 52 -0.42 10.36 -19.82
N PHE A 53 0.16 9.51 -18.97
CA PHE A 53 0.84 9.95 -17.75
C PHE A 53 2.00 10.93 -18.01
N PRO A 54 3.04 10.58 -18.81
CA PRO A 54 4.17 11.48 -19.03
C PRO A 54 3.73 12.77 -19.74
N ARG A 55 2.83 12.67 -20.72
CA ARG A 55 2.32 13.82 -21.46
C ARG A 55 1.61 14.82 -20.55
N TYR A 56 0.73 14.34 -19.67
CA TYR A 56 -0.02 15.24 -18.79
C TYR A 56 0.88 15.92 -17.75
N ILE A 57 1.90 15.21 -17.26
CA ILE A 57 2.92 15.82 -16.38
C ILE A 57 3.64 16.96 -17.11
N ASP A 58 4.07 16.74 -18.35
CA ASP A 58 4.78 17.76 -19.12
C ASP A 58 3.88 18.98 -19.40
N GLU A 59 2.61 18.74 -19.76
CA GLU A 59 1.61 19.80 -19.96
C GLU A 59 1.39 20.63 -18.68
N LEU A 60 1.32 20.00 -17.51
CA LEU A 60 1.18 20.70 -16.22
C LEU A 60 2.40 21.57 -15.89
N LEU A 61 3.60 21.12 -16.26
CA LEU A 61 4.84 21.84 -16.02
C LEU A 61 5.16 22.86 -17.12
N GLY A 62 4.37 22.91 -18.20
CA GLY A 62 4.65 23.73 -19.37
C GLY A 62 5.89 23.28 -20.15
N GLU A 63 6.29 22.01 -20.00
CA GLU A 63 7.37 21.38 -20.75
C GLU A 63 6.85 20.85 -22.10
N GLU A 64 7.70 20.89 -23.13
CA GLU A 64 7.38 20.25 -24.41
C GLU A 64 7.46 18.72 -24.26
N HIS A 65 6.32 18.05 -24.42
CA HIS A 65 6.27 16.59 -24.32
C HIS A 65 7.03 15.93 -25.48
N THR A 66 8.00 15.10 -25.13
CA THR A 66 8.74 14.27 -26.08
C THR A 66 8.32 12.81 -25.92
N THR A 67 7.82 12.19 -26.99
CA THR A 67 7.35 10.80 -26.95
C THR A 67 8.54 9.82 -26.93
N ILE A 68 8.33 8.61 -26.41
CA ILE A 68 9.35 7.56 -26.49
C ILE A 68 9.71 7.24 -27.94
N GLU A 69 8.75 7.31 -28.87
CA GLU A 69 9.03 7.10 -30.30
C GLU A 69 9.99 8.17 -30.86
N GLN A 70 9.81 9.44 -30.49
CA GLN A 70 10.72 10.52 -30.88
C GLN A 70 12.12 10.32 -30.26
N LEU A 71 12.21 9.96 -28.98
CA LEU A 71 13.48 9.66 -28.31
C LEU A 71 14.23 8.53 -29.01
N ARG A 72 13.54 7.42 -29.31
CA ARG A 72 14.10 6.28 -30.04
C ARG A 72 14.54 6.67 -31.44
N HIS A 73 13.69 7.38 -32.18
CA HIS A 73 14.00 7.82 -33.54
C HIS A 73 15.24 8.72 -33.56
N HIS A 74 15.33 9.69 -32.65
CA HIS A 74 16.51 10.54 -32.51
C HIS A 74 17.76 9.72 -32.15
N TYR A 75 17.67 8.83 -31.16
CA TYR A 75 18.82 8.02 -30.73
C TYR A 75 19.41 7.17 -31.87
N HIS A 76 18.57 6.50 -32.66
CA HIS A 76 19.00 5.59 -33.72
C HIS A 76 19.45 6.31 -35.00
N ASN A 77 18.95 7.52 -35.26
CA ASN A 77 19.24 8.26 -36.50
C ASN A 77 20.17 9.46 -36.30
N ARG A 78 20.49 9.86 -35.07
CA ARG A 78 21.39 11.00 -34.84
C ARG A 78 22.83 10.66 -35.21
N PRO A 79 23.56 11.61 -35.82
CA PRO A 79 25.01 11.54 -35.90
C PRO A 79 25.67 11.56 -34.51
N VAL A 80 26.82 10.89 -34.36
CA VAL A 80 27.54 10.74 -33.08
C VAL A 80 27.87 12.08 -32.39
N PHE A 81 28.12 13.14 -33.15
CA PHE A 81 28.45 14.47 -32.62
C PHE A 81 27.22 15.29 -32.16
N VAL A 82 26.01 14.82 -32.45
CA VAL A 82 24.77 15.49 -32.02
C VAL A 82 24.40 15.03 -30.62
N LYS A 83 24.14 16.01 -29.74
CA LYS A 83 23.77 15.74 -28.35
C LYS A 83 22.53 14.84 -28.27
N PRO A 84 22.44 13.97 -27.26
CA PRO A 84 21.24 13.20 -27.03
C PRO A 84 20.07 14.12 -26.71
N MET A 85 18.88 13.69 -27.08
CA MET A 85 17.65 14.36 -26.67
C MET A 85 17.42 14.08 -25.18
N ILE A 86 17.11 15.12 -24.42
CA ILE A 86 16.91 15.03 -22.98
C ILE A 86 15.48 14.55 -22.72
N PRO A 87 15.25 13.51 -21.91
CA PRO A 87 13.89 13.12 -21.53
C PRO A 87 13.25 14.22 -20.68
N SER A 88 11.96 14.49 -20.92
CA SER A 88 11.17 15.42 -20.12
C SER A 88 10.93 14.91 -18.70
N THR A 89 10.45 15.80 -17.82
CA THR A 89 10.12 15.44 -16.44
C THR A 89 9.09 14.30 -16.38
N GLY A 90 8.06 14.33 -17.24
CA GLY A 90 7.06 13.28 -17.35
C GLY A 90 7.65 11.92 -17.73
N ILE A 91 8.60 11.87 -18.66
CA ILE A 91 9.27 10.63 -19.07
C ILE A 91 10.16 10.07 -17.93
N ILE A 92 10.83 10.93 -17.16
CA ILE A 92 11.62 10.51 -16.01
C ILE A 92 10.73 9.89 -14.93
N LEU A 93 9.63 10.56 -14.58
CA LEU A 93 8.68 10.02 -13.59
C LEU A 93 7.98 8.76 -14.10
N CYS A 94 7.71 8.67 -15.39
CA CYS A 94 7.20 7.46 -16.04
C CYS A 94 8.14 6.26 -15.84
N LEU A 95 9.45 6.44 -16.05
CA LEU A 95 10.46 5.42 -15.78
C LEU A 95 10.50 5.00 -14.31
N MET A 96 10.34 5.95 -13.39
CA MET A 96 10.26 5.65 -11.95
C MET A 96 9.06 4.78 -11.61
N VAL A 97 7.87 5.11 -12.11
CA VAL A 97 6.67 4.30 -11.89
C VAL A 97 6.82 2.93 -12.56
N ALA A 98 7.39 2.85 -13.76
CA ALA A 98 7.66 1.59 -14.45
C ALA A 98 8.59 0.67 -13.63
N ASP A 99 9.66 1.20 -13.03
CA ASP A 99 10.52 0.45 -12.10
C ASP A 99 9.75 -0.05 -10.88
N MET A 100 8.90 0.78 -10.27
CA MET A 100 8.08 0.39 -9.11
C MET A 100 7.08 -0.74 -9.44
N ILE A 101 6.51 -0.74 -10.65
CA ILE A 101 5.62 -1.80 -11.14
C ILE A 101 6.41 -3.08 -11.42
N ALA A 102 7.54 -2.96 -12.13
CA ALA A 102 8.32 -4.09 -12.63
C ALA A 102 9.17 -4.79 -11.56
N ARG A 103 9.61 -4.07 -10.53
CA ARG A 103 10.56 -4.56 -9.51
C ARG A 103 10.06 -4.30 -8.08
N PRO A 104 8.92 -4.89 -7.69
CA PRO A 104 8.37 -4.72 -6.34
C PRO A 104 9.39 -5.13 -5.28
N ARG A 105 9.45 -4.39 -4.17
CA ARG A 105 10.42 -4.54 -3.05
C ARG A 105 11.89 -4.30 -3.37
N ASN A 106 12.25 -4.21 -4.66
CA ASN A 106 13.60 -3.88 -5.13
C ASN A 106 13.60 -2.56 -5.91
N ILE A 107 12.77 -1.61 -5.47
CA ILE A 107 12.64 -0.28 -6.06
C ILE A 107 14.01 0.39 -6.07
N THR A 108 14.36 0.93 -7.23
CA THR A 108 15.68 1.48 -7.51
C THR A 108 15.83 2.84 -6.81
N PRO A 109 16.82 3.00 -5.91
CA PRO A 109 17.17 4.33 -5.38
C PRO A 109 17.61 5.27 -6.50
N ALA A 110 17.30 6.58 -6.41
CA ALA A 110 17.65 7.55 -7.44
C ALA A 110 19.15 7.54 -7.81
N TYR A 111 20.05 7.42 -6.84
CA TYR A 111 21.50 7.33 -7.10
C TYR A 111 21.96 6.07 -7.85
N LYS A 112 21.10 5.05 -8.02
CA LYS A 112 21.37 3.83 -8.81
C LYS A 112 20.63 3.81 -10.15
N PHE A 113 19.82 4.82 -10.46
CA PHE A 113 19.01 4.81 -11.68
C PHE A 113 19.86 4.77 -12.95
N GLU A 114 20.98 5.50 -12.99
CA GLU A 114 21.90 5.47 -14.12
C GLU A 114 22.51 4.06 -14.35
N GLU A 115 22.96 3.39 -13.28
CA GLU A 115 23.46 2.00 -13.36
C GLU A 115 22.34 1.06 -13.85
N MET A 116 21.14 1.21 -13.30
CA MET A 116 20.01 0.37 -13.65
C MET A 116 19.50 0.65 -15.07
N ALA A 117 19.59 1.87 -15.55
CA ALA A 117 19.21 2.27 -16.90
C ALA A 117 20.06 1.56 -17.97
N GLN A 118 21.32 1.23 -17.66
CA GLN A 118 22.15 0.36 -18.49
C GLN A 118 21.59 -1.07 -18.53
N LYS A 119 21.22 -1.62 -17.36
CA LYS A 119 20.62 -2.97 -17.24
C LYS A 119 19.24 -3.07 -17.91
N TRP A 120 18.48 -1.98 -17.88
CA TRP A 120 17.18 -1.86 -18.56
C TRP A 120 17.31 -1.58 -20.05
N GLN A 121 18.53 -1.37 -20.57
CA GLN A 121 18.77 -1.09 -21.97
C GLN A 121 17.96 0.12 -22.48
N THR A 122 17.86 1.16 -21.64
CA THR A 122 17.07 2.39 -21.92
C THR A 122 17.53 3.11 -23.20
N ALA A 123 18.82 3.09 -23.51
CA ALA A 123 19.35 3.72 -24.72
C ALA A 123 18.82 3.04 -26.00
N PRO A 124 19.09 1.75 -26.27
CA PRO A 124 18.59 1.11 -27.50
C PRO A 124 17.06 0.94 -27.52
N LEU A 125 16.41 0.75 -26.36
CA LEU A 125 14.97 0.48 -26.30
C LEU A 125 14.10 1.74 -26.23
N LEU A 126 14.53 2.78 -25.52
CA LEU A 126 13.74 3.99 -25.27
C LEU A 126 14.39 5.25 -25.87
N GLY A 127 15.62 5.17 -26.37
CA GLY A 127 16.38 6.31 -26.85
C GLY A 127 16.95 7.21 -25.75
N ILE A 128 16.92 6.75 -24.49
CA ILE A 128 17.34 7.52 -23.32
C ILE A 128 18.71 7.01 -22.88
N GLU A 129 19.73 7.84 -23.00
CA GLU A 129 21.06 7.48 -22.50
C GLU A 129 21.05 7.35 -20.96
N PRO A 130 21.68 6.30 -20.38
CA PRO A 130 21.75 6.12 -18.93
C PRO A 130 22.30 7.33 -18.17
N SER A 131 23.27 8.06 -18.74
CA SER A 131 23.87 9.28 -18.18
C SER A 131 22.85 10.42 -17.97
N LEU A 132 21.71 10.36 -18.68
CA LEU A 132 20.60 11.29 -18.52
C LEU A 132 19.68 10.93 -17.34
N LEU A 133 19.89 9.79 -16.69
CA LEU A 133 19.09 9.33 -15.54
C LEU A 133 19.89 9.39 -14.23
N ASN A 134 20.71 10.43 -14.08
CA ASN A 134 21.45 10.69 -12.85
C ASN A 134 20.56 11.23 -11.71
N ASP A 135 21.08 11.11 -10.48
CA ASP A 135 20.39 11.46 -9.23
C ASP A 135 19.88 12.91 -9.22
N ASP A 136 20.67 13.85 -9.73
CA ASP A 136 20.30 15.26 -9.78
C ASP A 136 19.06 15.52 -10.65
N ARG A 137 18.98 14.86 -11.82
CA ARG A 137 17.84 15.05 -12.73
C ARG A 137 16.58 14.40 -12.19
N ILE A 138 16.69 13.21 -11.59
CA ILE A 138 15.58 12.55 -10.89
C ILE A 138 15.10 13.42 -9.73
N GLY A 139 16.03 13.93 -8.92
CA GLY A 139 15.71 14.81 -7.81
C GLY A 139 14.99 16.09 -8.22
N ARG A 140 15.35 16.69 -9.38
CA ARG A 140 14.62 17.86 -9.93
C ARG A 140 13.20 17.48 -10.36
N ALA A 141 13.06 16.48 -11.22
CA ALA A 141 11.76 15.97 -11.68
C ALA A 141 10.79 15.68 -10.52
N MET A 142 11.29 15.07 -9.45
CA MET A 142 10.49 14.83 -8.25
C MET A 142 10.10 16.10 -7.49
N SER A 143 11.00 17.10 -7.44
CA SER A 143 10.74 18.36 -6.74
C SER A 143 9.69 19.18 -7.49
N ASP A 144 9.70 19.15 -8.81
CA ASP A 144 8.77 19.91 -9.67
C ASP A 144 7.31 19.48 -9.46
N ILE A 145 7.07 18.17 -9.30
CA ILE A 145 5.72 17.64 -9.00
C ILE A 145 5.39 17.64 -7.51
N GLY A 146 6.38 17.36 -6.66
CA GLY A 146 6.18 17.25 -5.21
C GLY A 146 6.02 18.58 -4.49
N ALA A 147 6.26 19.72 -5.16
CA ALA A 147 6.20 21.04 -4.55
C ALA A 147 4.81 21.41 -4.05
N GLU A 148 3.77 20.99 -4.76
CA GLU A 148 2.38 21.29 -4.42
C GLU A 148 1.51 20.03 -4.43
N THR A 149 0.76 19.81 -3.34
CA THR A 149 -0.16 18.68 -3.22
C THR A 149 -1.19 18.65 -4.34
N LYS A 150 -1.67 19.83 -4.74
CA LYS A 150 -2.67 19.99 -5.81
C LYS A 150 -2.19 19.43 -7.15
N THR A 151 -0.92 19.62 -7.50
CA THR A 151 -0.35 19.08 -8.75
C THR A 151 -0.47 17.57 -8.79
N MET A 152 -0.10 16.88 -7.71
CA MET A 152 -0.22 15.42 -7.61
C MET A 152 -1.70 14.96 -7.62
N GLU A 153 -2.59 15.69 -6.95
CA GLU A 153 -4.03 15.42 -6.98
C GLU A 153 -4.63 15.56 -8.39
N ASP A 154 -4.19 16.56 -9.16
CA ASP A 154 -4.65 16.80 -10.53
C ASP A 154 -4.12 15.74 -11.51
N VAL A 155 -2.90 15.25 -11.31
CA VAL A 155 -2.36 14.09 -12.05
C VAL A 155 -3.18 12.84 -11.77
N LEU A 156 -3.44 12.52 -10.50
CA LEU A 156 -4.26 11.36 -10.14
C LEU A 156 -5.68 11.48 -10.73
N PHE A 157 -6.28 12.67 -10.65
CA PHE A 157 -7.60 12.95 -11.23
C PHE A 157 -7.64 12.76 -12.75
N TYR A 158 -6.62 13.24 -13.46
CA TYR A 158 -6.51 13.06 -14.89
C TYR A 158 -6.40 11.57 -15.27
N LEU A 159 -5.54 10.82 -14.58
CA LEU A 159 -5.39 9.37 -14.79
C LEU A 159 -6.69 8.63 -14.52
N LEU A 160 -7.41 8.97 -13.44
CA LEU A 160 -8.72 8.40 -13.13
C LEU A 160 -9.73 8.65 -14.24
N THR A 161 -9.78 9.88 -14.76
CA THR A 161 -10.70 10.26 -15.84
C THR A 161 -10.35 9.51 -17.13
N ASN A 162 -9.07 9.43 -17.48
CA ASN A 162 -8.61 8.74 -18.69
C ASN A 162 -8.82 7.21 -18.58
N ALA A 163 -8.42 6.61 -17.46
CA ALA A 163 -8.61 5.18 -17.19
C ALA A 163 -10.09 4.81 -17.05
N GLY A 164 -10.88 5.65 -16.38
CA GLY A 164 -12.32 5.47 -16.18
C GLY A 164 -13.08 5.44 -17.50
N LYS A 165 -12.79 6.36 -18.43
CA LYS A 165 -13.30 6.33 -19.81
C LYS A 165 -12.99 5.00 -20.53
N LYS A 166 -11.82 4.42 -20.26
CA LYS A 166 -11.33 3.21 -20.94
C LYS A 166 -11.82 1.90 -20.28
N ALA A 167 -12.01 1.88 -18.96
CA ALA A 167 -12.34 0.67 -18.19
C ALA A 167 -13.77 0.60 -17.64
N SER A 168 -14.54 1.70 -17.66
CA SER A 168 -15.92 1.78 -17.12
C SER A 168 -15.99 1.40 -15.63
N ILE A 169 -15.12 2.00 -14.83
CA ILE A 169 -14.99 1.72 -13.40
C ILE A 169 -16.05 2.50 -12.61
N PRO A 170 -16.89 1.86 -11.78
CA PRO A 170 -17.89 2.55 -10.98
C PRO A 170 -17.23 3.33 -9.84
N LEU A 171 -17.59 4.62 -9.72
CA LEU A 171 -17.09 5.57 -8.74
C LEU A 171 -18.23 6.04 -7.81
N ASN A 172 -18.93 5.07 -7.21
CA ASN A 172 -20.07 5.32 -6.31
C ASN A 172 -19.87 4.78 -4.88
N LYS A 173 -18.79 4.04 -4.63
CA LYS A 173 -18.47 3.45 -3.33
C LYS A 173 -17.00 3.63 -3.02
N PHE A 174 -16.72 4.23 -1.87
CA PHE A 174 -15.39 4.64 -1.46
C PHE A 174 -15.04 4.10 -0.08
N MET A 175 -13.75 3.84 0.09
CA MET A 175 -13.15 3.43 1.34
C MET A 175 -12.12 4.44 1.78
N LEU A 176 -12.18 4.79 3.05
CA LEU A 176 -11.24 5.71 3.69
C LEU A 176 -10.29 4.89 4.55
N ASP A 177 -9.01 4.89 4.18
CA ASP A 177 -7.96 4.24 4.97
C ASP A 177 -6.81 5.22 5.22
N THR A 178 -6.17 5.05 6.36
CA THR A 178 -4.96 5.79 6.73
C THR A 178 -3.89 4.82 7.16
N THR A 179 -2.71 4.95 6.58
CA THR A 179 -1.53 4.17 6.96
C THR A 179 -0.49 5.04 7.65
N LEU A 180 0.08 4.52 8.73
CA LEU A 180 1.28 5.08 9.32
C LEU A 180 2.51 4.54 8.58
N LEU A 181 3.43 5.43 8.24
CA LEU A 181 4.75 5.11 7.71
C LEU A 181 5.81 5.53 8.72
N GLU A 182 6.63 4.58 9.15
CA GLU A 182 7.83 4.84 9.94
C GLU A 182 8.98 5.18 8.98
N LEU A 183 9.75 6.21 9.31
CA LEU A 183 10.84 6.69 8.49
C LEU A 183 12.19 6.53 9.18
N ASP A 184 13.14 5.97 8.46
CA ASP A 184 14.53 5.88 8.88
C ASP A 184 15.34 7.04 8.30
N GLY A 185 15.92 7.87 9.17
CA GLY A 185 16.80 8.95 8.73
C GLY A 185 16.85 10.15 9.68
N LYS A 186 17.79 11.05 9.42
CA LYS A 186 17.88 12.35 10.10
C LYS A 186 17.16 13.39 9.25
N PHE A 187 15.86 13.58 9.50
CA PHE A 187 15.07 14.62 8.87
C PHE A 187 15.32 15.96 9.57
N LYS A 188 15.92 16.92 8.86
CA LYS A 188 16.08 18.30 9.32
C LYS A 188 15.05 19.17 8.62
N ASP A 189 14.39 20.05 9.37
CA ASP A 189 13.47 21.06 8.83
C ASP A 189 12.27 20.51 8.03
N VAL A 190 11.87 19.25 8.30
CA VAL A 190 10.66 18.63 7.71
C VAL A 190 9.54 18.62 8.74
N ALA A 191 8.77 19.70 8.82
CA ALA A 191 7.78 19.92 9.89
C ALA A 191 6.71 18.82 10.02
N LYS A 192 6.36 18.13 8.92
CA LYS A 192 5.39 17.01 8.92
C LYS A 192 5.97 15.69 9.44
N VAL A 193 7.29 15.51 9.40
CA VAL A 193 7.95 14.30 9.88
C VAL A 193 8.18 14.46 11.38
N VAL A 194 7.23 13.97 12.16
CA VAL A 194 7.20 14.15 13.62
C VAL A 194 7.18 12.79 14.33
N PRO A 195 7.72 12.70 15.55
CA PRO A 195 7.47 11.57 16.43
C PRO A 195 5.95 11.39 16.61
N GLY A 196 5.43 10.21 16.27
CA GLY A 196 4.01 9.90 16.38
C GLY A 196 3.73 8.66 17.23
N ARG A 197 2.70 7.89 16.86
CA ARG A 197 2.19 6.74 17.61
C ARG A 197 3.11 5.52 17.40
N GLY A 198 3.57 4.87 18.46
CA GLY A 198 4.42 3.66 18.37
C GLY A 198 5.31 3.46 19.59
N LYS A 199 5.96 2.29 19.72
CA LYS A 199 6.81 1.98 20.89
C LYS A 199 8.14 2.74 20.92
N ASN A 200 8.59 3.30 19.78
CA ASN A 200 9.95 3.82 19.62
C ASN A 200 10.07 5.28 19.15
N SER A 201 8.99 6.08 19.14
CA SER A 201 9.01 7.54 18.86
C SER A 201 9.86 7.96 17.64
N PHE A 202 9.74 7.25 16.52
CA PHE A 202 10.47 7.56 15.28
C PHE A 202 9.82 8.68 14.48
N ALA A 203 10.57 9.25 13.54
CA ALA A 203 10.07 10.07 12.45
C ALA A 203 8.94 9.34 11.70
N GLN A 204 7.74 9.91 11.68
CA GLN A 204 6.56 9.27 11.10
C GLN A 204 5.77 10.19 10.17
N LEU A 205 5.07 9.58 9.21
CA LEU A 205 4.07 10.20 8.34
C LEU A 205 2.78 9.39 8.35
N ILE A 206 1.67 10.04 8.04
CA ILE A 206 0.40 9.38 7.75
C ILE A 206 0.12 9.52 6.26
N VAL A 207 -0.15 8.42 5.58
CA VAL A 207 -0.66 8.45 4.21
C VAL A 207 -2.15 8.14 4.27
N SER A 208 -2.97 9.10 3.89
CA SER A 208 -4.41 8.93 3.70
C SER A 208 -4.66 8.48 2.27
N LEU A 209 -5.54 7.50 2.09
CA LEU A 209 -5.93 6.98 0.79
C LEU A 209 -7.44 6.82 0.72
N VAL A 210 -8.00 7.31 -0.38
CA VAL A 210 -9.38 7.05 -0.77
C VAL A 210 -9.35 6.03 -1.88
N VAL A 211 -10.07 4.91 -1.72
CA VAL A 211 -10.11 3.83 -2.71
C VAL A 211 -11.53 3.58 -3.18
N ALA A 212 -11.73 3.46 -4.49
CA ALA A 212 -12.99 3.02 -5.07
C ALA A 212 -13.18 1.52 -4.81
N SER A 213 -14.16 1.14 -3.99
CA SER A 213 -14.29 -0.23 -3.46
C SER A 213 -14.48 -1.31 -4.55
N GLY A 214 -15.14 -0.99 -5.67
CA GLY A 214 -15.41 -1.96 -6.75
C GLY A 214 -14.19 -2.27 -7.63
N SER A 215 -13.37 -1.26 -7.93
CA SER A 215 -12.18 -1.39 -8.78
C SER A 215 -10.88 -1.44 -8.00
N ARG A 216 -10.92 -1.11 -6.71
CA ARG A 216 -9.78 -0.98 -5.81
C ARG A 216 -8.75 0.06 -6.29
N LEU A 217 -9.17 0.98 -7.16
CA LEU A 217 -8.32 2.07 -7.61
C LEU A 217 -8.12 3.06 -6.46
N PRO A 218 -6.88 3.52 -6.21
CA PRO A 218 -6.67 4.72 -5.42
C PRO A 218 -7.21 5.90 -6.22
N VAL A 219 -8.10 6.65 -5.57
CA VAL A 219 -8.79 7.78 -6.20
C VAL A 219 -8.52 9.12 -5.50
N GLY A 220 -7.94 9.04 -4.31
CA GLY A 220 -7.47 10.17 -3.53
C GLY A 220 -6.30 9.75 -2.68
N PHE A 221 -5.38 10.68 -2.42
CA PHE A 221 -4.26 10.44 -1.53
C PHE A 221 -3.91 11.71 -0.76
N GLY A 222 -3.23 11.56 0.37
CA GLY A 222 -2.62 12.66 1.09
C GLY A 222 -1.44 12.19 1.92
N VAL A 223 -0.38 12.99 2.01
CA VAL A 223 0.77 12.75 2.88
C VAL A 223 0.75 13.77 4.00
N LEU A 224 0.47 13.30 5.20
CA LEU A 224 0.12 14.08 6.38
C LEU A 224 1.15 13.88 7.48
N ALA A 225 1.14 14.77 8.47
CA ALA A 225 2.04 14.67 9.60
C ALA A 225 1.79 13.40 10.42
N GLY A 226 2.84 12.79 10.98
CA GLY A 226 2.75 11.53 11.74
C GLY A 226 1.86 11.55 12.99
N ASN A 227 1.51 12.75 13.48
CA ASN A 227 0.61 12.97 14.61
C ASN A 227 -0.83 13.36 14.20
N THR A 228 -1.14 13.36 12.89
CA THR A 228 -2.47 13.68 12.37
C THR A 228 -3.51 12.70 12.94
N ASN A 229 -4.70 13.21 13.29
CA ASN A 229 -5.79 12.35 13.71
C ASN A 229 -6.53 11.83 12.47
N ASP A 230 -6.59 10.52 12.31
CA ASP A 230 -7.18 9.83 11.17
C ASP A 230 -8.61 10.35 10.86
N ALA A 231 -9.39 10.64 11.91
CA ALA A 231 -10.75 11.17 11.78
C ALA A 231 -10.82 12.53 11.05
N THR A 232 -9.78 13.37 11.14
CA THR A 232 -9.80 14.72 10.53
C THR A 232 -9.57 14.70 9.03
N THR A 233 -9.32 13.53 8.42
CA THR A 233 -9.08 13.38 6.97
C THR A 233 -10.37 13.28 6.15
N LEU A 234 -11.53 13.06 6.80
CA LEU A 234 -12.81 12.86 6.12
C LEU A 234 -13.26 14.05 5.25
N PRO A 235 -13.12 15.32 5.66
CA PRO A 235 -13.53 16.45 4.82
C PRO A 235 -12.77 16.52 3.48
N ASP A 236 -11.46 16.25 3.49
CA ASP A 236 -10.66 16.28 2.26
C ASP A 236 -10.93 15.05 1.38
N ALA A 237 -11.20 13.91 2.00
CA ALA A 237 -11.70 12.75 1.28
C ALA A 237 -13.07 13.01 0.63
N TYR A 238 -13.99 13.70 1.31
CA TYR A 238 -15.27 14.12 0.75
C TYR A 238 -15.08 15.03 -0.46
N LYS A 239 -14.23 16.07 -0.36
CA LYS A 239 -13.92 16.96 -1.50
C LYS A 239 -13.37 16.17 -2.70
N THR A 240 -12.44 15.25 -2.43
CA THR A 240 -11.87 14.38 -3.46
C THR A 240 -12.96 13.54 -4.12
N VAL A 241 -13.79 12.86 -3.34
CA VAL A 241 -14.89 12.04 -3.84
C VAL A 241 -15.88 12.87 -4.65
N ASN A 242 -16.29 14.04 -4.13
CA ASN A 242 -17.27 14.89 -4.80
C ASN A 242 -16.80 15.35 -6.19
N ARG A 243 -15.49 15.52 -6.36
CA ARG A 243 -14.86 15.86 -7.65
C ARG A 243 -14.89 14.72 -8.67
N ILE A 244 -14.82 13.46 -8.21
CA ILE A 244 -14.56 12.31 -9.09
C ILE A 244 -15.74 11.35 -9.25
N ALA A 245 -16.69 11.38 -8.32
CA ALA A 245 -17.74 10.38 -8.23
C ALA A 245 -18.74 10.51 -9.36
N ASP A 246 -19.32 9.36 -9.75
CA ASP A 246 -20.46 9.32 -10.66
C ASP A 246 -21.63 10.16 -10.10
N ASP A 247 -22.55 10.58 -10.96
CA ASP A 247 -23.73 11.35 -10.53
C ASP A 247 -24.56 10.60 -9.47
N GLY A 248 -25.08 11.34 -8.49
CA GLY A 248 -25.97 10.83 -7.45
C GLY A 248 -25.29 10.53 -6.12
N ALA A 249 -25.95 9.71 -5.29
CA ALA A 249 -25.48 9.39 -3.95
C ALA A 249 -24.29 8.42 -3.98
N VAL A 250 -23.38 8.59 -3.02
CA VAL A 250 -22.19 7.74 -2.87
C VAL A 250 -22.21 7.01 -1.53
N GLU A 251 -21.43 5.94 -1.41
CA GLU A 251 -21.30 5.16 -0.18
C GLU A 251 -19.88 5.23 0.38
N PHE A 252 -19.72 5.59 1.66
CA PHE A 252 -18.46 5.51 2.42
C PHE A 252 -18.47 4.30 3.34
N LEU A 253 -17.51 3.39 3.14
CA LEU A 253 -17.18 2.37 4.15
C LEU A 253 -16.00 2.89 4.97
N MET A 254 -16.24 3.14 6.26
CA MET A 254 -15.28 3.81 7.12
C MET A 254 -14.84 2.90 8.27
N ASP A 255 -13.65 3.16 8.81
CA ASP A 255 -13.23 2.54 10.07
C ASP A 255 -13.83 3.24 11.30
N ARG A 256 -13.80 2.55 12.44
CA ARG A 256 -14.38 2.95 13.73
C ARG A 256 -13.88 4.29 14.30
N ILE A 257 -12.87 4.90 13.68
CA ILE A 257 -12.29 6.19 14.06
C ILE A 257 -13.04 7.35 13.39
N TYR A 258 -13.62 7.13 12.21
CA TYR A 258 -14.27 8.16 11.41
C TYR A 258 -15.65 8.66 11.87
N PRO A 259 -16.54 7.88 12.53
CA PRO A 259 -17.88 8.34 12.88
C PRO A 259 -17.84 9.22 14.14
N THR A 260 -17.02 10.28 14.13
CA THR A 260 -17.02 11.31 15.14
C THR A 260 -18.26 12.20 14.98
N PRO A 261 -18.78 12.81 16.05
CA PRO A 261 -19.94 13.69 15.93
C PRO A 261 -19.70 14.85 14.94
N SER A 262 -18.50 15.46 14.96
CA SER A 262 -18.06 16.46 13.97
C SER A 262 -18.12 15.97 12.52
N ASN A 263 -17.64 14.75 12.23
CA ASN A 263 -17.65 14.21 10.86
C ASN A 263 -19.06 13.88 10.38
N ILE A 264 -19.90 13.32 11.26
CA ILE A 264 -21.27 13.01 10.90
C ILE A 264 -22.08 14.30 10.71
N LEU A 265 -21.82 15.34 11.52
CA LEU A 265 -22.38 16.67 11.31
C LEU A 265 -21.96 17.23 9.95
N PHE A 266 -20.66 17.18 9.63
CA PHE A 266 -20.12 17.62 8.35
C PHE A 266 -20.82 16.93 7.16
N LEU A 267 -20.95 15.60 7.19
CA LEU A 267 -21.65 14.86 6.12
C LEU A 267 -23.12 15.24 6.00
N LYS A 268 -23.79 15.54 7.12
CA LYS A 268 -25.18 15.99 7.13
C LYS A 268 -25.33 17.40 6.58
N GLU A 269 -24.41 18.30 6.89
CA GLU A 269 -24.39 19.68 6.39
C GLU A 269 -24.14 19.76 4.88
N HIS A 270 -23.51 18.74 4.29
CA HIS A 270 -23.22 18.66 2.85
C HIS A 270 -24.18 17.70 2.10
N GLU A 271 -25.25 17.22 2.73
CA GLU A 271 -26.19 16.27 2.12
C GLU A 271 -26.85 16.83 0.84
N ASP A 272 -27.10 18.16 0.82
CA ASP A 272 -27.67 18.87 -0.34
C ASP A 272 -26.68 19.00 -1.51
N GLU A 273 -25.37 19.04 -1.24
CA GLU A 273 -24.35 19.02 -2.29
C GLU A 273 -24.21 17.61 -2.87
N ARG A 274 -24.10 16.61 -1.99
CA ARG A 274 -24.07 15.20 -2.36
C ARG A 274 -24.42 14.32 -1.17
N MET A 275 -25.45 13.51 -1.33
CA MET A 275 -25.81 12.50 -0.34
C MET A 275 -24.72 11.43 -0.22
N VAL A 276 -24.15 11.30 0.99
CA VAL A 276 -23.19 10.26 1.35
C VAL A 276 -23.86 9.27 2.30
N TYR A 277 -24.15 8.08 1.81
CA TYR A 277 -24.47 6.96 2.69
C TYR A 277 -23.18 6.43 3.33
N TRP A 278 -23.23 5.98 4.58
CA TRP A 278 -22.03 5.48 5.23
C TRP A 278 -22.29 4.31 6.16
N VAL A 279 -21.26 3.47 6.32
CA VAL A 279 -21.25 2.34 7.26
C VAL A 279 -19.94 2.36 8.01
N SER A 280 -20.00 2.36 9.34
CA SER A 280 -18.81 2.36 10.20
C SER A 280 -19.05 1.59 11.49
N PRO A 281 -18.08 0.86 12.03
CA PRO A 281 -18.23 0.26 13.36
C PRO A 281 -18.29 1.30 14.46
N LEU A 282 -19.03 1.00 15.53
CA LEU A 282 -19.02 1.76 16.77
C LEU A 282 -17.74 1.46 17.57
N LYS A 283 -17.08 2.51 18.08
CA LYS A 283 -15.96 2.38 19.02
C LYS A 283 -16.48 2.11 20.44
N MET A 284 -16.81 0.84 20.71
CA MET A 284 -17.45 0.36 21.95
C MET A 284 -16.77 0.84 23.26
N GLY A 285 -15.43 0.90 23.27
CA GLY A 285 -14.66 1.25 24.46
C GLY A 285 -14.88 2.68 25.00
N LEU A 286 -15.53 3.57 24.26
CA LEU A 286 -15.83 4.94 24.71
C LEU A 286 -17.10 5.05 25.57
N SER A 287 -18.01 4.07 25.53
CA SER A 287 -19.25 4.11 26.30
C SER A 287 -19.76 2.70 26.65
N MET A 288 -18.89 1.88 27.26
CA MET A 288 -19.18 0.48 27.61
C MET A 288 -20.46 0.32 28.43
N LYS A 289 -20.75 1.27 29.33
CA LYS A 289 -21.97 1.24 30.15
C LYS A 289 -23.23 1.30 29.28
N ARG A 290 -23.32 2.28 28.36
CA ARG A 290 -24.48 2.45 27.48
C ARG A 290 -24.64 1.27 26.53
N VAL A 291 -23.52 0.74 26.06
CA VAL A 291 -23.48 -0.49 25.24
C VAL A 291 -24.10 -1.67 25.99
N HIS A 292 -23.67 -1.92 27.23
CA HIS A 292 -24.21 -3.02 28.05
C HIS A 292 -25.70 -2.83 28.32
N GLU A 293 -26.14 -1.62 28.68
CA GLU A 293 -27.56 -1.31 28.90
C GLU A 293 -28.43 -1.67 27.68
N LEU A 294 -27.99 -1.32 26.47
CA LEU A 294 -28.71 -1.64 25.24
C LEU A 294 -28.75 -3.14 24.95
N ILE A 295 -27.64 -3.85 25.19
CA ILE A 295 -27.55 -5.30 24.98
C ILE A 295 -28.42 -6.05 25.99
N ASP A 296 -28.38 -5.67 27.26
CA ASP A 296 -29.20 -6.26 28.32
C ASP A 296 -30.69 -6.04 28.05
N GLU A 297 -31.07 -4.85 27.61
CA GLU A 297 -32.42 -4.55 27.18
C GLU A 297 -32.85 -5.44 26.00
N ALA A 298 -31.99 -5.59 24.98
CA ALA A 298 -32.26 -6.44 23.83
C ALA A 298 -32.43 -7.92 24.21
N TYR A 299 -31.66 -8.43 25.18
CA TYR A 299 -31.86 -9.77 25.72
C TYR A 299 -33.18 -9.89 26.49
N ARG A 300 -33.52 -8.92 27.34
CA ARG A 300 -34.79 -8.93 28.10
C ARG A 300 -36.01 -8.90 27.19
N GLU A 301 -35.93 -8.15 26.09
CA GLU A 301 -37.02 -7.98 25.13
C GLU A 301 -36.97 -8.97 23.96
N ASN A 302 -36.01 -9.90 23.95
CA ASN A 302 -35.83 -10.90 22.90
C ASN A 302 -35.76 -10.30 21.48
N LYS A 303 -35.00 -9.20 21.33
CA LYS A 303 -34.86 -8.43 20.06
C LYS A 303 -33.87 -9.03 19.05
N TRP A 304 -33.21 -10.14 19.38
CA TRP A 304 -32.14 -10.70 18.56
C TRP A 304 -32.70 -11.56 17.43
N ASP A 305 -32.49 -11.12 16.19
CA ASP A 305 -32.89 -11.82 14.97
C ASP A 305 -31.72 -12.57 14.33
N SER A 306 -32.03 -13.66 13.63
CA SER A 306 -31.01 -14.42 12.87
C SER A 306 -30.54 -13.67 11.62
N ILE A 307 -29.24 -13.70 11.38
CA ILE A 307 -28.59 -13.13 10.19
C ILE A 307 -28.08 -14.27 9.31
N ILE A 308 -28.57 -14.30 8.08
CA ILE A 308 -28.30 -15.32 7.04
C ILE A 308 -26.90 -15.15 6.43
N TYR A 309 -26.32 -13.95 6.52
CA TYR A 309 -24.99 -13.65 5.98
C TYR A 309 -23.93 -14.63 6.47
N ARG A 310 -23.02 -15.03 5.57
CA ARG A 310 -21.83 -15.84 5.84
C ARG A 310 -20.64 -15.26 5.11
N SER A 311 -19.48 -15.26 5.76
CA SER A 311 -18.23 -14.93 5.07
C SER A 311 -17.90 -15.97 3.99
N THR A 312 -17.02 -15.61 3.06
CA THR A 312 -16.51 -16.55 2.04
C THR A 312 -15.88 -17.78 2.67
N LYS A 313 -15.20 -17.61 3.82
CA LYS A 313 -14.56 -18.69 4.56
C LYS A 313 -15.61 -19.61 5.20
N GLU A 314 -16.62 -19.05 5.86
CA GLU A 314 -17.72 -19.81 6.46
C GLU A 314 -18.53 -20.56 5.41
N SER A 315 -18.82 -19.92 4.28
CA SER A 315 -19.55 -20.53 3.17
C SER A 315 -18.79 -21.72 2.60
N LYS A 316 -17.47 -21.59 2.37
CA LYS A 316 -16.60 -22.70 1.94
C LYS A 316 -16.54 -23.83 2.97
N ALA A 317 -16.50 -23.48 4.25
CA ALA A 317 -16.49 -24.43 5.36
C ALA A 317 -17.88 -25.02 5.69
N LYS A 318 -18.93 -24.63 4.94
CA LYS A 318 -20.33 -25.05 5.14
C LYS A 318 -20.85 -24.80 6.56
N ILE A 319 -20.38 -23.73 7.19
CA ILE A 319 -20.82 -23.34 8.52
C ILE A 319 -22.24 -22.75 8.43
N ALA A 320 -23.08 -23.04 9.42
CA ALA A 320 -24.39 -22.42 9.57
C ALA A 320 -24.23 -20.90 9.83
N PRO A 321 -25.19 -20.04 9.44
CA PRO A 321 -25.07 -18.60 9.66
C PRO A 321 -24.81 -18.27 11.14
N PRO A 322 -23.63 -17.73 11.49
CA PRO A 322 -23.19 -17.67 12.89
C PRO A 322 -23.54 -16.34 13.56
N LEU A 323 -24.39 -15.53 12.92
CA LEU A 323 -24.68 -14.16 13.34
C LEU A 323 -26.13 -14.02 13.78
N THR A 324 -26.31 -13.28 14.87
CA THR A 324 -27.58 -12.68 15.26
C THR A 324 -27.42 -11.17 15.34
N ALA A 325 -28.51 -10.41 15.23
CA ALA A 325 -28.46 -8.96 15.33
C ALA A 325 -29.72 -8.36 15.95
N PHE A 326 -29.59 -7.18 16.54
CA PHE A 326 -30.73 -6.33 16.89
C PHE A 326 -30.44 -4.88 16.47
N GLU A 327 -31.51 -4.14 16.22
CA GLU A 327 -31.44 -2.74 15.78
C GLU A 327 -31.88 -1.76 16.86
N THR A 328 -31.22 -0.61 16.92
CA THR A 328 -31.51 0.51 17.83
C THR A 328 -30.98 1.84 17.25
N THR A 329 -31.05 2.92 18.02
CA THR A 329 -30.43 4.20 17.70
C THR A 329 -29.22 4.46 18.59
N TRP A 330 -28.27 5.23 18.06
CA TRP A 330 -27.12 5.73 18.81
C TRP A 330 -27.03 7.24 18.68
N THR A 331 -26.85 7.93 19.80
CA THR A 331 -26.74 9.39 19.80
C THR A 331 -25.27 9.81 19.85
N LEU A 332 -24.85 10.55 18.85
CA LEU A 332 -23.54 11.21 18.78
C LEU A 332 -23.68 12.64 19.29
N THR A 333 -22.88 13.02 20.28
CA THR A 333 -22.95 14.35 20.91
C THR A 333 -21.70 15.17 20.60
N GLU A 334 -21.85 16.28 19.89
CA GLU A 334 -20.78 17.24 19.59
C GLU A 334 -20.92 18.51 20.45
N LYS A 335 -19.79 19.08 20.90
CA LYS A 335 -19.80 20.39 21.58
C LYS A 335 -19.14 21.42 20.69
N ILE A 336 -19.95 22.20 19.99
CA ILE A 336 -19.49 23.29 19.14
C ILE A 336 -19.05 24.46 20.02
N LYS A 337 -17.77 24.78 19.93
CA LYS A 337 -17.15 25.92 20.60
C LYS A 337 -16.89 27.00 19.56
N PRO A 338 -17.48 28.19 19.67
CA PRO A 338 -17.17 29.28 18.75
C PRO A 338 -15.70 29.68 18.87
N ASP A 339 -15.17 30.21 17.77
CA ASP A 339 -13.83 30.77 17.70
C ASP A 339 -13.69 31.97 18.64
N LEU A 340 -12.48 32.15 19.16
CA LEU A 340 -12.14 33.30 19.99
C LEU A 340 -11.72 34.42 19.07
N GLU A 341 -12.39 35.57 19.16
CA GLU A 341 -11.91 36.79 18.51
C GLU A 341 -10.50 37.14 19.03
N PRO A 342 -9.63 37.79 18.22
CA PRO A 342 -8.21 38.01 18.55
C PRO A 342 -7.96 38.68 19.92
N GLU A 343 -8.94 39.45 20.42
CA GLU A 343 -8.87 40.18 21.69
C GLU A 343 -9.55 39.45 22.88
N GLN A 344 -10.25 38.34 22.64
CA GLN A 344 -10.99 37.60 23.66
C GLN A 344 -10.12 36.53 24.34
N LYS A 345 -9.87 36.70 25.65
CA LYS A 345 -9.17 35.68 26.48
C LYS A 345 -10.02 34.48 26.87
N ARG A 346 -11.35 34.59 26.81
CA ARG A 346 -12.30 33.54 27.19
C ARG A 346 -13.53 33.57 26.28
N ARG A 347 -14.07 32.38 25.99
CA ARG A 347 -15.31 32.25 25.21
C ARG A 347 -16.48 32.81 26.03
N PRO A 348 -17.47 33.47 25.39
CA PRO A 348 -18.65 33.96 26.10
C PRO A 348 -19.35 32.83 26.87
N ASN A 349 -19.82 33.11 28.08
CA ASN A 349 -20.57 32.12 28.86
C ASN A 349 -21.84 31.71 28.11
N GLY A 350 -22.07 30.39 28.00
CA GLY A 350 -23.22 29.84 27.28
C GLY A 350 -23.06 29.77 25.76
N SER A 351 -21.89 30.11 25.20
CA SER A 351 -21.65 30.08 23.76
C SER A 351 -21.40 28.67 23.19
N ILE A 352 -21.17 27.68 24.05
CA ILE A 352 -20.95 26.28 23.65
C ILE A 352 -22.31 25.67 23.33
N LYS A 353 -22.55 25.35 22.06
CA LYS A 353 -23.75 24.63 21.63
C LYS A 353 -23.46 23.13 21.65
N THR A 354 -24.36 22.36 22.23
CA THR A 354 -24.33 20.90 22.14
C THR A 354 -25.26 20.47 21.01
N ILE A 355 -24.75 19.67 20.08
CA ILE A 355 -25.54 19.07 19.01
C ILE A 355 -25.62 17.57 19.28
N GLU A 356 -26.81 17.02 19.20
CA GLU A 356 -27.07 15.59 19.27
C GLU A 356 -27.53 15.09 17.90
N ILE A 357 -26.89 14.03 17.43
CA ILE A 357 -27.16 13.42 16.13
C ILE A 357 -27.51 11.97 16.38
N GLU A 358 -28.77 11.63 16.16
CA GLU A 358 -29.20 10.23 16.20
C GLU A 358 -28.82 9.54 14.88
N VAL A 359 -28.14 8.41 15.00
CA VAL A 359 -27.77 7.54 13.89
C VAL A 359 -28.31 6.13 14.13
N ARG A 360 -28.58 5.40 13.07
CA ARG A 360 -29.01 4.00 13.18
C ARG A 360 -27.83 3.15 13.65
N CYS A 361 -28.10 2.24 14.58
CA CYS A 361 -27.12 1.34 15.15
C CYS A 361 -27.63 -0.10 15.10
N VAL A 362 -26.86 -1.01 14.52
CA VAL A 362 -27.18 -2.43 14.50
C VAL A 362 -26.09 -3.20 15.22
N PHE A 363 -26.45 -3.85 16.32
CA PHE A 363 -25.56 -4.75 17.06
C PHE A 363 -25.62 -6.13 16.42
N TYR A 364 -24.46 -6.75 16.27
CA TYR A 364 -24.30 -8.12 15.80
C TYR A 364 -23.58 -8.93 16.86
N ARG A 365 -23.97 -10.18 17.05
CA ARG A 365 -23.26 -11.17 17.85
C ARG A 365 -22.81 -12.30 16.94
N HIS A 366 -21.51 -12.58 16.95
CA HIS A 366 -20.93 -13.68 16.19
C HIS A 366 -20.60 -14.85 17.10
N GLU A 367 -21.38 -15.94 17.02
CA GLU A 367 -21.30 -17.08 17.96
C GLU A 367 -19.90 -17.69 18.05
N ILE A 368 -19.27 -17.97 16.91
CA ILE A 368 -17.90 -18.56 16.89
C ILE A 368 -16.85 -17.60 17.49
N GLN A 369 -17.02 -16.29 17.35
CA GLN A 369 -16.11 -15.33 17.98
C GLN A 369 -16.40 -15.21 19.46
N ALA A 370 -17.66 -15.35 19.86
CA ALA A 370 -18.06 -15.35 21.26
C ALA A 370 -17.42 -16.54 22.01
N GLU A 371 -17.50 -17.74 21.44
CA GLU A 371 -16.84 -18.95 21.94
C GLU A 371 -15.33 -18.75 22.12
N LYS A 372 -14.65 -18.21 21.10
CA LYS A 372 -13.20 -17.93 21.18
C LYS A 372 -12.83 -16.92 22.25
N GLN A 373 -13.64 -15.88 22.44
CA GLN A 373 -13.39 -14.86 23.48
C GLN A 373 -13.60 -15.45 24.87
N MET A 374 -14.65 -16.27 25.05
CA MET A 374 -14.92 -17.01 26.28
C MET A 374 -13.77 -17.97 26.63
N GLU A 375 -13.33 -18.80 25.67
CA GLU A 375 -12.20 -19.72 25.85
C GLU A 375 -10.91 -18.99 26.22
N LYS A 376 -10.61 -17.89 25.52
CA LYS A 376 -9.46 -17.04 25.84
C LYS A 376 -9.56 -16.47 27.25
N ARG A 377 -10.73 -15.98 27.66
CA ARG A 377 -10.96 -15.44 29.01
C ARG A 377 -10.74 -16.51 30.08
N LYS A 378 -11.25 -17.73 29.86
CA LYS A 378 -11.01 -18.88 30.75
C LYS A 378 -9.53 -19.21 30.85
N HIS A 379 -8.83 -19.25 29.72
CA HIS A 379 -7.38 -19.47 29.69
C HIS A 379 -6.61 -18.37 30.45
N ASP A 380 -6.93 -17.10 30.19
CA ASP A 380 -6.30 -15.96 30.86
C ASP A 380 -6.53 -15.99 32.39
N LYS A 381 -7.71 -16.44 32.84
CA LYS A 381 -8.02 -16.66 34.27
C LYS A 381 -7.08 -17.71 34.88
N GLU A 382 -6.98 -18.89 34.26
CA GLU A 382 -6.12 -19.99 34.73
C GLU A 382 -4.63 -19.59 34.76
N GLN A 383 -4.17 -18.82 33.76
CA GLN A 383 -2.79 -18.32 33.73
C GLN A 383 -2.54 -17.25 34.79
N LEU A 384 -3.50 -16.36 35.04
CA LEU A 384 -3.38 -15.36 36.11
C LEU A 384 -3.35 -16.03 37.48
N GLU A 385 -4.17 -17.05 37.73
CA GLU A 385 -4.13 -17.80 38.99
C GLU A 385 -2.74 -18.42 39.26
N LYS A 386 -2.17 -19.10 38.26
CA LYS A 386 -0.81 -19.65 38.36
C LYS A 386 0.22 -18.56 38.64
N ALA A 387 0.12 -17.43 37.94
CA ALA A 387 1.00 -16.30 38.15
C ALA A 387 0.88 -15.69 39.56
N LEU A 388 -0.33 -15.58 40.11
CA LEU A 388 -0.55 -15.09 41.48
C LEU A 388 0.01 -16.08 42.51
N GLN A 389 -0.14 -17.39 42.30
CA GLN A 389 0.47 -18.43 43.15
C GLN A 389 2.00 -18.35 43.14
N GLU A 390 2.61 -18.22 41.96
CA GLU A 390 4.07 -18.03 41.84
C GLU A 390 4.54 -16.71 42.46
N PHE A 391 3.73 -15.65 42.35
CA PHE A 391 4.00 -14.37 42.98
C PHE A 391 3.99 -14.49 44.51
N CYS A 392 3.00 -15.19 45.08
CA CYS A 392 2.95 -15.52 46.51
C CYS A 392 4.19 -16.28 46.98
N ALA A 393 4.68 -17.25 46.20
CA ALA A 393 5.88 -18.01 46.53
C ALA A 393 7.17 -17.16 46.59
N LYS A 394 7.16 -15.97 45.95
CA LYS A 394 8.26 -15.00 45.94
C LYS A 394 8.18 -13.99 47.07
N LEU A 395 7.00 -13.78 47.68
CA LEU A 395 6.82 -12.82 48.78
C LEU A 395 7.77 -13.10 49.94
N ASN A 396 8.18 -12.03 50.62
CA ASN A 396 9.12 -12.04 51.76
C ASN A 396 10.54 -12.54 51.43
N LYS A 397 10.89 -12.69 50.14
CA LYS A 397 12.24 -13.08 49.69
C LYS A 397 12.90 -11.97 48.91
N ARG A 398 14.20 -11.74 49.12
CA ARG A 398 15.00 -10.72 48.40
C ARG A 398 14.26 -9.37 48.44
N ARG A 399 14.06 -8.69 47.31
CA ARG A 399 13.33 -7.40 47.21
C ARG A 399 11.81 -7.49 47.46
N TYR A 400 11.23 -8.69 47.59
CA TYR A 400 9.79 -8.87 47.84
C TYR A 400 9.40 -8.79 49.33
N HIS A 401 10.24 -8.18 50.17
CA HIS A 401 9.86 -7.73 51.53
C HIS A 401 9.41 -6.26 51.54
N GLU A 402 9.61 -5.54 50.42
CA GLU A 402 9.18 -4.16 50.25
C GLU A 402 7.75 -4.13 49.69
N LEU A 403 6.81 -3.56 50.44
CA LEU A 403 5.38 -3.52 50.07
C LEU A 403 5.15 -2.77 48.76
N GLU A 404 5.79 -1.61 48.59
CA GLU A 404 5.67 -0.78 47.40
C GLU A 404 6.17 -1.49 46.13
N TYR A 405 7.29 -2.23 46.23
CA TYR A 405 7.79 -3.06 45.15
C TYR A 405 6.80 -4.18 44.79
N CYS A 406 6.21 -4.83 45.79
CA CYS A 406 5.20 -5.88 45.58
C CYS A 406 3.93 -5.32 44.93
N GLN A 407 3.45 -4.16 45.36
CA GLN A 407 2.29 -3.48 44.75
C GLN A 407 2.55 -3.15 43.28
N LYS A 408 3.72 -2.59 42.97
CA LYS A 408 4.12 -2.30 41.59
C LYS A 408 4.15 -3.57 40.74
N LYS A 409 4.82 -4.62 41.22
CA LYS A 409 4.93 -5.89 40.48
C LYS A 409 3.59 -6.59 40.29
N LEU A 410 2.72 -6.57 41.29
CA LEU A 410 1.36 -7.10 41.16
C LEU A 410 0.57 -6.31 40.10
N SER A 411 0.67 -4.98 40.08
CA SER A 411 0.00 -4.17 39.06
C SER A 411 0.51 -4.47 37.64
N GLU A 412 1.83 -4.66 37.46
CA GLU A 412 2.44 -5.08 36.20
C GLU A 412 1.91 -6.46 35.77
N GLN A 413 1.80 -7.39 36.71
CA GLN A 413 1.24 -8.73 36.47
C GLN A 413 -0.22 -8.65 36.03
N LEU A 414 -1.07 -7.93 36.76
CA LEU A 414 -2.49 -7.76 36.44
C LEU A 414 -2.70 -7.07 35.09
N ASN A 415 -1.84 -6.11 34.72
CA ASN A 415 -1.89 -5.43 33.43
C ASN A 415 -1.57 -6.36 32.25
N THR A 416 -0.80 -7.42 32.47
CA THR A 416 -0.56 -8.47 31.45
C THR A 416 -1.86 -9.21 31.10
N PHE A 417 -2.77 -9.36 32.08
CA PHE A 417 -4.05 -10.05 31.95
C PHE A 417 -5.25 -9.08 31.94
N SER A 418 -5.17 -8.06 31.08
CA SER A 418 -6.16 -6.97 31.02
C SER A 418 -7.62 -7.42 30.75
N SER A 419 -7.81 -8.59 30.14
CA SER A 419 -9.12 -9.21 29.87
C SER A 419 -9.84 -9.65 31.14
N VAL A 420 -9.10 -10.13 32.14
CA VAL A 420 -9.65 -10.73 33.36
C VAL A 420 -9.38 -9.92 34.62
N LYS A 421 -8.44 -8.95 34.58
CA LYS A 421 -8.05 -8.17 35.77
C LYS A 421 -9.19 -7.45 36.47
N LYS A 422 -10.27 -7.10 35.74
CA LYS A 422 -11.45 -6.41 36.29
C LYS A 422 -12.36 -7.32 37.12
N PHE A 423 -12.11 -8.63 37.08
CA PHE A 423 -12.91 -9.64 37.79
C PHE A 423 -12.17 -10.29 38.96
N VAL A 424 -10.94 -9.87 39.25
CA VAL A 424 -10.17 -10.37 40.38
C VAL A 424 -9.89 -9.22 41.34
N GLN A 425 -10.24 -9.43 42.61
CA GLN A 425 -9.84 -8.56 43.69
C GLN A 425 -8.60 -9.17 44.34
N CYS A 426 -7.51 -8.39 44.42
CA CYS A 426 -6.24 -8.80 45.03
C CYS A 426 -5.92 -7.88 46.21
N ASP A 427 -5.82 -8.45 47.40
CA ASP A 427 -5.53 -7.74 48.64
C ASP A 427 -4.12 -8.10 49.14
N LEU A 428 -3.22 -7.10 49.12
CA LEU A 428 -1.85 -7.18 49.63
C LEU A 428 -1.81 -6.60 51.04
N CYS A 429 -1.53 -7.44 52.04
CA CYS A 429 -1.51 -7.05 53.46
C CYS A 429 -0.11 -7.24 54.05
N GLN A 430 0.34 -6.26 54.83
CA GLN A 430 1.55 -6.35 55.65
C GLN A 430 1.16 -6.55 57.12
N ALA A 431 1.65 -7.63 57.73
CA ALA A 431 1.42 -7.92 59.14
C ALA A 431 2.38 -7.10 60.04
N ASP A 432 2.07 -7.01 61.34
CA ASP A 432 2.85 -6.24 62.32
C ASP A 432 4.32 -6.69 62.44
N ASN A 433 4.61 -7.93 62.06
CA ASN A 433 5.96 -8.50 62.00
C ASN A 433 6.72 -8.17 60.69
N GLY A 434 6.15 -7.32 59.83
CA GLY A 434 6.71 -6.91 58.55
C GLY A 434 6.47 -7.88 57.39
N SER A 435 5.84 -9.03 57.62
CA SER A 435 5.59 -10.02 56.56
C SER A 435 4.43 -9.61 55.64
N ILE A 436 4.63 -9.79 54.34
CA ILE A 436 3.66 -9.48 53.28
C ILE A 436 2.93 -10.75 52.86
N SER A 437 1.61 -10.66 52.72
CA SER A 437 0.76 -11.72 52.18
C SER A 437 -0.13 -11.15 51.07
N LEU A 438 -0.48 -12.00 50.11
CA LEU A 438 -1.41 -11.69 49.03
C LEU A 438 -2.56 -12.69 49.10
N THR A 439 -3.78 -12.16 49.10
CA THR A 439 -5.02 -12.94 48.94
C THR A 439 -5.76 -12.43 47.71
N TRP A 440 -6.49 -13.30 47.03
CA TRP A 440 -7.30 -12.91 45.89
C TRP A 440 -8.63 -13.64 45.86
N SER A 441 -9.64 -13.00 45.27
CA SER A 441 -10.97 -13.56 45.06
C SER A 441 -11.49 -13.19 43.68
N TRP A 442 -12.21 -14.13 43.05
CA TRP A 442 -12.80 -13.94 41.74
C TRP A 442 -14.28 -13.58 41.86
N HIS A 443 -14.70 -12.58 41.08
CA HIS A 443 -16.11 -12.25 40.88
C HIS A 443 -16.71 -13.17 39.81
N GLU A 444 -16.94 -14.44 40.14
CA GLU A 444 -17.41 -15.47 39.19
C GLU A 444 -18.71 -15.10 38.48
N ALA A 445 -19.66 -14.50 39.19
CA ALA A 445 -20.92 -14.04 38.60
C ALA A 445 -20.71 -12.98 37.51
N ALA A 446 -19.76 -12.07 37.71
CA ALA A 446 -19.44 -11.04 36.73
C ALA A 446 -18.67 -11.61 35.52
N LEU A 447 -17.85 -12.65 35.72
CA LEU A 447 -17.19 -13.38 34.64
C LEU A 447 -18.19 -14.08 33.72
N GLU A 448 -19.17 -14.75 34.33
CA GLU A 448 -20.24 -15.44 33.61
C GLU A 448 -21.14 -14.43 32.89
N GLU A 449 -21.51 -13.34 33.55
CA GLU A 449 -22.31 -12.28 32.93
C GLU A 449 -21.62 -11.64 31.73
N GLU A 450 -20.29 -11.49 31.75
CA GLU A 450 -19.54 -10.93 30.64
C GLU A 450 -19.60 -11.80 29.36
N THR A 451 -20.02 -13.07 29.46
CA THR A 451 -20.23 -13.92 28.27
C THR A 451 -21.34 -13.42 27.35
N LYS A 452 -22.30 -12.65 27.89
CA LYS A 452 -23.37 -12.00 27.12
C LYS A 452 -22.82 -11.01 26.10
N TYR A 453 -21.66 -10.41 26.38
CA TYR A 453 -21.05 -9.39 25.54
C TYR A 453 -20.01 -9.96 24.56
N ASP A 454 -19.67 -11.24 24.69
CA ASP A 454 -18.69 -11.90 23.83
C ASP A 454 -19.16 -11.95 22.38
N GLY A 455 -18.23 -11.69 21.47
CA GLY A 455 -18.48 -11.71 20.02
C GLY A 455 -19.39 -10.59 19.50
N ILE A 456 -19.75 -9.60 20.35
CA ILE A 456 -20.60 -8.48 19.96
C ILE A 456 -19.80 -7.33 19.34
N PHE A 457 -20.32 -6.79 18.24
CA PHE A 457 -19.89 -5.52 17.64
C PHE A 457 -21.10 -4.77 17.09
N ALA A 458 -20.99 -3.45 16.93
CA ALA A 458 -22.07 -2.63 16.39
C ALA A 458 -21.64 -1.85 15.16
N LEU A 459 -22.56 -1.70 14.21
CA LEU A 459 -22.40 -0.88 13.00
C LEU A 459 -23.33 0.32 13.07
N LEU A 460 -22.76 1.50 12.85
CA LEU A 460 -23.46 2.77 12.70
C LEU A 460 -23.66 3.07 11.21
N THR A 461 -24.81 3.66 10.87
CA THR A 461 -25.13 4.06 9.50
C THR A 461 -26.23 5.12 9.45
N ASN A 462 -26.29 5.88 8.35
CA ASN A 462 -27.44 6.72 7.98
C ASN A 462 -28.42 6.03 7.01
N TYR A 463 -28.18 4.78 6.60
CA TYR A 463 -29.15 4.02 5.83
C TYR A 463 -30.40 3.73 6.64
N THR A 464 -31.58 3.96 6.07
CA THR A 464 -32.85 3.53 6.67
C THR A 464 -33.01 2.00 6.57
N PRO A 465 -33.83 1.38 7.45
CA PRO A 465 -34.10 -0.05 7.38
C PRO A 465 -34.73 -0.51 6.06
N LYS A 466 -35.46 0.39 5.38
CA LYS A 466 -36.05 0.13 4.06
C LYS A 466 -35.00 0.10 2.94
N GLN A 467 -33.94 0.88 3.06
CA GLN A 467 -32.86 0.92 2.07
C GLN A 467 -31.88 -0.24 2.24
N VAL A 468 -31.50 -0.55 3.49
CA VAL A 468 -30.53 -1.60 3.81
C VAL A 468 -30.97 -2.29 5.10
N ASN A 469 -31.34 -3.56 5.02
CA ASN A 469 -31.65 -4.36 6.22
C ASN A 469 -30.37 -4.87 6.92
N SER A 470 -30.49 -5.45 8.11
CA SER A 470 -29.34 -5.94 8.89
C SER A 470 -28.50 -7.01 8.16
N ASN A 471 -29.12 -7.85 7.32
CA ASN A 471 -28.37 -8.83 6.51
C ASN A 471 -27.52 -8.15 5.43
N GLN A 472 -28.06 -7.12 4.77
CA GLN A 472 -27.35 -6.36 3.75
C GLN A 472 -26.28 -5.45 4.37
N LEU A 473 -26.54 -4.87 5.55
CA LEU A 473 -25.63 -3.96 6.23
C LEU A 473 -24.32 -4.65 6.60
N ILE A 474 -24.38 -5.87 7.19
CA ILE A 474 -23.17 -6.63 7.47
C ILE A 474 -22.43 -7.04 6.20
N SER A 475 -23.14 -7.40 5.13
CA SER A 475 -22.53 -7.72 3.85
C SER A 475 -21.80 -6.52 3.24
N LYS A 476 -22.37 -5.31 3.35
CA LYS A 476 -21.74 -4.06 2.93
C LYS A 476 -20.49 -3.80 3.74
N TYR A 477 -20.58 -3.87 5.08
CA TYR A 477 -19.42 -3.69 5.95
C TYR A 477 -18.30 -4.69 5.63
N ARG A 478 -18.63 -5.96 5.41
CA ARG A 478 -17.62 -7.01 5.13
C ARG A 478 -16.97 -6.91 3.76
N SER A 479 -17.57 -6.21 2.79
CA SER A 479 -16.89 -5.90 1.53
C SER A 479 -15.64 -5.03 1.72
N ARG A 480 -15.52 -4.35 2.87
CA ARG A 480 -14.33 -3.62 3.30
C ARG A 480 -13.12 -4.54 3.50
N ASP A 481 -13.33 -5.76 4.00
CA ASP A 481 -12.26 -6.70 4.37
C ASP A 481 -11.44 -7.11 3.12
N GLU A 482 -12.05 -7.13 1.94
CA GLU A 482 -11.32 -7.41 0.69
C GLU A 482 -10.31 -6.30 0.37
N VAL A 483 -10.73 -5.04 0.46
CA VAL A 483 -9.88 -3.90 0.13
C VAL A 483 -8.80 -3.67 1.20
N GLU A 484 -9.06 -3.95 2.47
CA GLU A 484 -8.04 -3.90 3.55
C GLU A 484 -6.89 -4.89 3.28
N VAL A 485 -7.20 -6.07 2.75
CA VAL A 485 -6.19 -7.04 2.30
C VAL A 485 -5.34 -6.46 1.18
N ASP A 486 -5.95 -5.71 0.25
CA ASP A 486 -5.24 -5.11 -0.88
C ASP A 486 -4.39 -3.89 -0.46
N PHE A 487 -4.83 -3.10 0.52
CA PHE A 487 -4.00 -2.06 1.14
C PHE A 487 -2.75 -2.63 1.82
N LYS A 488 -2.92 -3.72 2.56
CA LYS A 488 -1.78 -4.44 3.14
C LYS A 488 -0.86 -5.00 2.05
N GLN A 489 -1.41 -5.47 0.94
CA GLN A 489 -0.62 -5.85 -0.23
C GLN A 489 0.10 -4.66 -0.82
N MET A 490 -0.54 -3.50 -1.02
CA MET A 490 0.11 -2.28 -1.50
C MET A 490 1.31 -1.90 -0.62
N ARG A 491 1.16 -1.89 0.71
CA ARG A 491 2.28 -1.66 1.64
C ARG A 491 3.45 -2.61 1.39
N GLY A 492 3.14 -3.90 1.21
CA GLY A 492 4.15 -4.93 1.00
C GLY A 492 4.70 -5.05 -0.42
N LEU A 493 3.94 -4.69 -1.46
CA LEU A 493 4.33 -4.81 -2.87
C LEU A 493 5.19 -3.62 -3.29
N LEU A 494 4.79 -2.41 -2.89
CA LEU A 494 5.48 -1.17 -3.26
C LEU A 494 6.42 -0.64 -2.15
N ASP A 495 6.67 -1.47 -1.14
CA ASP A 495 7.60 -1.19 -0.04
C ASP A 495 7.40 0.22 0.53
N LEU A 496 6.15 0.56 0.91
CA LEU A 496 5.78 1.92 1.33
C LEU A 496 6.59 2.41 2.54
N GLU A 497 7.12 1.48 3.34
CA GLU A 497 7.91 1.74 4.55
C GLU A 497 9.31 2.28 4.22
N ARG A 498 9.88 1.89 3.07
CA ARG A 498 11.19 2.40 2.65
C ARG A 498 11.05 3.73 1.91
N VAL A 499 11.38 4.83 2.59
CA VAL A 499 11.49 6.19 2.03
C VAL A 499 12.95 6.59 1.94
N LEU A 500 13.41 6.93 0.73
CA LEU A 500 14.83 7.17 0.43
C LEU A 500 15.19 8.67 0.31
N TYR A 501 14.25 9.55 0.60
CA TYR A 501 14.37 10.99 0.39
C TYR A 501 14.21 11.76 1.69
N GLN A 502 14.90 12.90 1.79
CA GLN A 502 14.89 13.75 2.99
C GLN A 502 14.14 15.07 2.78
N ARG A 503 13.99 15.53 1.53
CA ARG A 503 13.27 16.77 1.24
C ARG A 503 11.75 16.54 1.26
N PRO A 504 10.95 17.41 1.90
CA PRO A 504 9.51 17.22 2.05
C PRO A 504 8.78 16.95 0.72
N GLU A 505 9.11 17.71 -0.32
CA GLU A 505 8.52 17.63 -1.65
C GLU A 505 8.88 16.31 -2.35
N ARG A 506 10.12 15.86 -2.22
CA ARG A 506 10.57 14.58 -2.82
C ARG A 506 10.00 13.38 -2.08
N ILE A 507 9.78 13.49 -0.78
CA ILE A 507 9.08 12.45 0.00
C ILE A 507 7.65 12.30 -0.51
N ASP A 508 6.92 13.41 -0.68
CA ASP A 508 5.55 13.39 -1.16
C ASP A 508 5.46 12.83 -2.57
N CYS A 509 6.30 13.33 -3.47
CA CYS A 509 6.37 12.82 -4.84
C CYS A 509 6.70 11.33 -4.85
N TYR A 510 7.65 10.86 -4.05
CA TYR A 510 7.99 9.43 -4.01
C TYR A 510 6.83 8.54 -3.54
N ILE A 511 6.10 8.96 -2.51
CA ILE A 511 4.90 8.25 -2.04
C ILE A 511 3.82 8.31 -3.11
N PHE A 512 3.61 9.46 -3.73
CA PHE A 512 2.67 9.66 -4.83
C PHE A 512 2.97 8.74 -6.01
N LEU A 513 4.22 8.63 -6.47
CA LEU A 513 4.59 7.72 -7.57
C LEU A 513 4.29 6.25 -7.21
N LYS A 514 4.42 5.86 -5.93
CA LYS A 514 3.96 4.53 -5.47
C LYS A 514 2.44 4.41 -5.55
N VAL A 515 1.68 5.45 -5.19
CA VAL A 515 0.22 5.47 -5.40
C VAL A 515 -0.13 5.33 -6.89
N ILE A 516 0.61 5.97 -7.79
CA ILE A 516 0.45 5.81 -9.24
C ILE A 516 0.81 4.39 -9.69
N ALA A 517 1.88 3.79 -9.18
CA ALA A 517 2.21 2.39 -9.47
C ALA A 517 1.09 1.45 -9.02
N PHE A 518 0.51 1.67 -7.84
CA PHE A 518 -0.64 0.91 -7.36
C PHE A 518 -1.88 1.15 -8.23
N PHE A 519 -2.13 2.39 -8.63
CA PHE A 519 -3.20 2.74 -9.57
C PHE A 519 -3.11 1.93 -10.86
N VAL A 520 -1.92 1.86 -11.47
CA VAL A 520 -1.71 1.11 -12.71
C VAL A 520 -1.99 -0.39 -12.48
N LEU A 521 -1.51 -0.97 -11.39
CA LEU A 521 -1.74 -2.39 -11.09
C LEU A 521 -3.23 -2.71 -10.88
N ALA A 522 -3.93 -1.87 -10.13
CA ALA A 522 -5.37 -2.02 -9.90
C ALA A 522 -6.17 -1.78 -11.20
N PHE A 523 -5.73 -0.86 -12.06
CA PHE A 523 -6.28 -0.66 -13.40
C PHE A 523 -6.10 -1.89 -14.28
N LEU A 524 -4.89 -2.44 -14.36
CA LEU A 524 -4.58 -3.65 -15.12
C LEU A 524 -5.40 -4.84 -14.63
N ARG A 525 -5.55 -5.00 -13.31
CA ARG A 525 -6.40 -6.03 -12.72
C ARG A 525 -7.87 -5.87 -13.11
N SER A 526 -8.40 -4.65 -12.99
CA SER A 526 -9.79 -4.34 -13.36
C SER A 526 -10.03 -4.63 -14.84
N TYR A 527 -9.06 -4.31 -15.69
CA TYR A 527 -9.14 -4.58 -17.12
C TYR A 527 -9.07 -6.09 -17.41
N ALA A 528 -8.12 -6.81 -16.83
CA ALA A 528 -8.00 -8.26 -17.00
C ALA A 528 -9.28 -9.00 -16.58
N ALA A 529 -9.88 -8.59 -15.46
CA ALA A 529 -11.13 -9.15 -14.98
C ALA A 529 -12.29 -8.95 -15.97
N LYS A 530 -12.37 -7.78 -16.64
CA LYS A 530 -13.35 -7.49 -17.69
C LYS A 530 -13.21 -8.42 -18.89
N GLU A 531 -11.97 -8.76 -19.24
CA GLU A 531 -11.63 -9.70 -20.31
C GLU A 531 -11.68 -11.18 -19.87
N GLY A 532 -12.22 -11.46 -18.67
CA GLY A 532 -12.40 -12.82 -18.15
C GLY A 532 -11.15 -13.47 -17.56
N VAL A 533 -10.06 -12.72 -17.42
CA VAL A 533 -8.80 -13.19 -16.81
C VAL A 533 -8.74 -12.72 -15.36
N LYS A 534 -8.93 -13.65 -14.41
CA LYS A 534 -8.74 -13.37 -12.99
C LYS A 534 -7.25 -13.38 -12.65
N ALA A 535 -6.77 -12.26 -12.13
CA ALA A 535 -5.42 -12.13 -11.60
C ALA A 535 -5.42 -11.20 -10.38
N THR A 536 -4.42 -11.36 -9.53
CA THR A 536 -4.08 -10.43 -8.44
C THR A 536 -3.03 -9.42 -8.93
N GLU A 537 -2.90 -8.29 -8.25
CA GLU A 537 -1.85 -7.29 -8.51
C GLU A 537 -0.47 -7.94 -8.46
N LYS A 538 -0.27 -8.87 -7.51
CA LYS A 538 0.96 -9.66 -7.40
C LYS A 538 1.20 -10.54 -8.62
N GLU A 539 0.21 -11.29 -9.10
CA GLU A 539 0.34 -12.11 -10.32
C GLU A 539 0.57 -11.26 -11.57
N ILE A 540 0.02 -10.04 -11.63
CA ILE A 540 0.30 -9.09 -12.71
C ILE A 540 1.75 -8.62 -12.64
N GLN A 541 2.24 -8.25 -11.46
CA GLN A 541 3.64 -7.88 -11.26
C GLN A 541 4.58 -9.04 -11.58
N GLU A 542 4.30 -10.24 -11.07
CA GLU A 542 5.06 -11.45 -11.38
C GLU A 542 5.00 -11.74 -12.87
N SER A 543 3.88 -11.53 -13.56
CA SER A 543 3.79 -11.69 -15.01
C SER A 543 4.64 -10.65 -15.77
N MET A 544 4.66 -9.40 -15.31
CA MET A 544 5.51 -8.37 -15.92
C MET A 544 7.00 -8.61 -15.61
N GLY A 545 7.29 -9.09 -14.40
CA GLY A 545 8.62 -9.39 -13.87
C GLY A 545 9.16 -10.77 -14.23
N ASP A 546 8.31 -11.71 -14.68
CA ASP A 546 8.63 -12.97 -15.35
C ASP A 546 9.14 -12.55 -16.72
N MET A 547 10.41 -12.18 -16.72
CA MET A 547 10.99 -11.22 -17.64
C MET A 547 10.71 -11.63 -19.07
N LEU A 548 9.98 -10.79 -19.82
CA LEU A 548 9.67 -11.02 -21.23
C LEU A 548 10.92 -11.39 -22.05
N LEU A 549 12.07 -10.89 -21.61
CA LEU A 549 13.38 -11.08 -22.21
C LEU A 549 14.31 -11.81 -21.25
N VAL A 550 15.05 -12.78 -21.79
CA VAL A 550 16.23 -13.37 -21.13
C VAL A 550 17.50 -12.92 -21.84
N GLU A 551 18.56 -12.68 -21.06
CA GLU A 551 19.91 -12.35 -21.49
C GLU A 551 20.79 -13.61 -21.33
N GLY A 552 21.43 -14.01 -22.43
CA GLY A 552 22.52 -14.98 -22.46
C GLY A 552 23.80 -14.35 -22.99
N ARG A 553 24.85 -15.15 -23.14
CA ARG A 553 26.16 -14.72 -23.63
C ARG A 553 26.59 -15.53 -24.84
N ILE A 554 27.26 -14.89 -25.79
CA ILE A 554 27.96 -15.55 -26.88
C ILE A 554 29.44 -15.67 -26.48
N LEU A 555 29.88 -16.91 -26.32
CA LEU A 555 31.24 -17.28 -25.95
C LEU A 555 32.11 -17.38 -27.20
N PRO A 556 33.43 -17.13 -27.09
CA PRO A 556 34.16 -16.69 -25.90
C PRO A 556 34.17 -15.16 -25.70
N LEU A 557 33.41 -14.40 -26.52
CA LEU A 557 33.39 -12.93 -26.50
C LEU A 557 32.70 -12.32 -25.27
N GLU A 558 31.88 -13.12 -24.58
CA GLU A 558 30.95 -12.65 -23.54
C GLU A 558 29.99 -11.56 -24.05
N MET A 559 29.76 -11.50 -25.37
CA MET A 559 28.81 -10.57 -25.99
C MET A 559 27.38 -10.95 -25.60
N LYS A 560 26.51 -9.96 -25.34
CA LYS A 560 25.15 -10.28 -24.89
C LYS A 560 24.30 -10.80 -26.04
N SER A 561 23.35 -11.68 -25.71
CA SER A 561 22.36 -12.19 -26.64
C SER A 561 21.00 -12.27 -25.97
N TYR A 562 19.96 -11.81 -26.65
CA TYR A 562 18.62 -11.70 -26.09
C TYR A 562 17.65 -12.67 -26.76
N ALA A 563 16.76 -13.27 -25.96
CA ALA A 563 15.69 -14.15 -26.42
C ALA A 563 14.39 -13.91 -25.65
N ILE A 564 13.26 -14.40 -26.18
CA ILE A 564 11.96 -14.34 -25.49
C ILE A 564 11.97 -15.40 -24.39
N ALA A 565 11.56 -15.01 -23.19
CA ALA A 565 11.30 -15.94 -22.11
C ALA A 565 9.90 -16.58 -22.22
N ARG A 566 9.29 -16.92 -21.08
CA ARG A 566 7.90 -17.40 -21.02
C ARG A 566 6.94 -16.24 -21.26
N ASP A 567 6.23 -16.27 -22.38
CA ASP A 567 5.15 -15.33 -22.66
C ASP A 567 3.84 -15.76 -21.98
N THR A 568 3.46 -15.06 -20.92
CA THR A 568 2.27 -15.38 -20.11
C THR A 568 0.99 -14.96 -20.83
N LYS A 569 -0.16 -15.56 -20.45
CA LYS A 569 -1.48 -15.15 -20.95
C LYS A 569 -1.81 -13.69 -20.61
N LEU A 570 -1.34 -13.19 -19.46
CA LEU A 570 -1.51 -11.79 -19.06
C LEU A 570 -0.70 -10.86 -19.96
N ASN A 571 0.55 -11.19 -20.26
CA ASN A 571 1.39 -10.38 -21.15
C ASN A 571 0.80 -10.36 -22.57
N GLN A 572 0.31 -11.49 -23.08
CA GLN A 572 -0.40 -11.56 -24.36
C GLN A 572 -1.64 -10.65 -24.39
N LEU A 573 -2.45 -10.70 -23.33
CA LEU A 573 -3.63 -9.84 -23.19
C LEU A 573 -3.23 -8.36 -23.22
N TYR A 574 -2.30 -7.95 -22.35
CA TYR A 574 -1.89 -6.56 -22.24
C TYR A 574 -1.22 -6.03 -23.51
N ARG A 575 -0.44 -6.85 -24.22
CA ARG A 575 0.12 -6.44 -25.52
C ARG A 575 -0.95 -6.11 -26.54
N LYS A 576 -1.97 -6.97 -26.66
CA LYS A 576 -3.10 -6.72 -27.55
C LYS A 576 -3.87 -5.47 -27.15
N VAL A 577 -4.14 -5.32 -25.85
CA VAL A 577 -4.96 -4.23 -25.29
C VAL A 577 -4.30 -2.87 -25.42
N PHE A 578 -3.02 -2.77 -25.08
CA PHE A 578 -2.27 -1.51 -25.09
C PHE A 578 -1.47 -1.29 -26.37
N SER A 579 -1.72 -2.11 -27.40
CA SER A 579 -0.99 -2.09 -28.68
C SER A 579 0.54 -2.08 -28.48
N LEU A 580 1.02 -2.85 -27.50
CA LEU A 580 2.44 -2.92 -27.18
C LEU A 580 3.20 -3.56 -28.34
N PRO A 581 4.45 -3.15 -28.63
CA PRO A 581 5.21 -3.74 -29.71
C PRO A 581 5.54 -5.22 -29.44
N GLU A 582 5.67 -6.00 -30.52
CA GLU A 582 5.97 -7.43 -30.42
C GLU A 582 7.36 -7.69 -29.82
N PRO A 583 7.52 -8.65 -28.89
CA PRO A 583 8.79 -8.91 -28.21
C PRO A 583 9.97 -9.16 -29.15
N GLN A 584 9.71 -9.76 -30.31
CA GLN A 584 10.71 -10.05 -31.34
C GLN A 584 11.37 -8.76 -31.90
N LEU A 585 10.63 -7.66 -31.98
CA LEU A 585 11.16 -6.38 -32.47
C LEU A 585 12.22 -5.83 -31.51
N PHE A 586 11.98 -5.93 -30.20
CA PHE A 586 12.94 -5.47 -29.19
C PHE A 586 14.19 -6.34 -29.16
N ILE A 587 14.02 -7.66 -29.26
CA ILE A 587 15.15 -8.60 -29.34
C ILE A 587 16.02 -8.29 -30.56
N LYS A 588 15.39 -7.98 -31.70
CA LYS A 588 16.11 -7.59 -32.91
C LYS A 588 16.95 -6.34 -32.65
N VAL A 589 16.36 -5.27 -32.10
CA VAL A 589 17.08 -4.02 -31.79
C VAL A 589 18.24 -4.24 -30.82
N LEU A 590 18.01 -4.99 -29.73
CA LEU A 590 19.05 -5.29 -28.74
C LEU A 590 20.19 -6.10 -29.36
N ASN A 591 19.85 -7.15 -30.10
CA ASN A 591 20.83 -8.01 -30.75
C ASN A 591 21.61 -7.26 -31.85
N GLU A 592 20.97 -6.37 -32.61
CA GLU A 592 21.63 -5.51 -33.61
C GLU A 592 22.56 -4.50 -32.95
N THR A 593 22.19 -3.96 -31.78
CA THR A 593 23.05 -3.06 -31.00
C THR A 593 24.33 -3.78 -30.58
N GLU A 594 24.24 -5.00 -30.05
CA GLU A 594 25.42 -5.82 -29.71
C GLU A 594 26.23 -6.19 -30.96
N ILE A 595 25.58 -6.52 -32.08
CA ILE A 595 26.26 -6.82 -33.35
C ILE A 595 27.10 -5.64 -33.84
N SER A 596 26.61 -4.40 -33.67
CA SER A 596 27.35 -3.21 -34.12
C SER A 596 28.70 -3.03 -33.43
N GLN A 597 28.89 -3.65 -32.26
CA GLN A 597 30.11 -3.58 -31.45
C GLN A 597 30.99 -4.85 -31.61
N VAL A 598 30.62 -5.78 -32.47
CA VAL A 598 31.30 -7.10 -32.61
C VAL A 598 32.80 -6.96 -32.86
N GLU A 599 33.23 -6.00 -33.68
CA GLU A 599 34.67 -5.80 -33.94
C GLU A 599 35.43 -5.44 -32.66
N GLU A 600 34.86 -4.59 -31.79
CA GLU A 600 35.44 -4.24 -30.49
C GLU A 600 35.50 -5.46 -29.56
N TYR A 601 34.43 -6.26 -29.49
CA TYR A 601 34.41 -7.50 -28.71
C TYR A 601 35.50 -8.47 -29.16
N VAL A 602 35.63 -8.69 -30.48
CA VAL A 602 36.65 -9.57 -31.06
C VAL A 602 38.05 -9.04 -30.75
N GLN A 603 38.28 -7.74 -30.91
CA GLN A 603 39.57 -7.13 -30.62
C GLN A 603 39.95 -7.25 -29.14
N LYS A 604 39.03 -6.91 -28.23
CA LYS A 604 39.25 -7.02 -26.79
C LYS A 604 39.51 -8.46 -26.34
N TRP A 605 38.76 -9.42 -26.92
CA TRP A 605 39.01 -10.83 -26.68
C TRP A 605 40.42 -11.22 -27.15
N TYR A 606 40.83 -10.77 -28.34
CA TYR A 606 42.15 -11.06 -28.88
C TYR A 606 43.28 -10.47 -28.04
N GLU A 607 43.15 -9.22 -27.59
CA GLU A 607 44.10 -8.57 -26.67
C GLU A 607 44.26 -9.37 -25.37
N THR A 608 43.14 -9.86 -24.82
CA THR A 608 43.13 -10.71 -23.62
C THR A 608 43.77 -12.08 -23.90
N TRP A 609 43.50 -12.66 -25.07
CA TRP A 609 44.10 -13.93 -25.51
C TRP A 609 45.62 -13.80 -25.64
N ILE A 610 46.12 -12.71 -26.24
CA ILE A 610 47.55 -12.39 -26.34
C ILE A 610 48.17 -12.30 -24.95
N GLN A 611 47.57 -11.55 -24.03
CA GLN A 611 48.09 -11.40 -22.66
C GLN A 611 48.22 -12.74 -21.93
N LYS A 612 47.28 -13.68 -22.15
CA LYS A 612 47.33 -15.02 -21.55
C LYS A 612 48.37 -15.94 -22.20
N HIS A 613 48.64 -15.80 -23.50
CA HIS A 613 49.51 -16.70 -24.26
C HIS A 613 50.91 -16.14 -24.56
N GLN A 614 51.16 -14.86 -24.27
CA GLN A 614 52.46 -14.18 -24.42
C GLN A 614 53.03 -13.64 -23.09
N ALA A 615 52.42 -13.93 -21.93
CA ALA A 615 53.05 -13.64 -20.64
C ALA A 615 54.39 -14.40 -20.53
N PRO A 616 55.50 -13.75 -20.15
CA PRO A 616 56.77 -14.44 -20.02
C PRO A 616 56.66 -15.50 -18.93
N GLN A 617 56.94 -16.76 -19.28
CA GLN A 617 57.13 -17.86 -18.33
C GLN A 617 58.30 -17.60 -17.39
#